data_AF-A0A7V6TA49-F1
#
_entry.id   AF-A0A7V6TA49-F1
#
_cell.length_a   1.000
_cell.length_b   1.000
_cell.length_c   1.000
_cell.angle_alpha   90.00
_cell.angle_beta   90.00
_cell.angle_gamma   90.00
#
_symmetry.space_group_name_H-M   'P 1'
#
loop_
_entity.id
_entity.type
_entity.pdbx_description
1 polymer ?
#
loop_
_entity_poly.entity_id
_entity_poly.type
_entity_poly.pdbx_seq_one_letter_code
_entity_poly.pdbx_strand_id
1 'polypeptide(L)'
;MKNALKMAAQFMALSARTAPKTVGKDYIEIKVIDDESELAKLGEQMAAYGEKHGKRNYDRDGSAIAGCGAVLLVAIKDAETSGLN
;
A
#
# COMPACT_ATOMS: atom_id res chain seq x y z
N MET A 1 -3.64 20.75 -1.76
CA MET A 1 -2.76 19.66 -1.25
C MET A 1 -3.17 18.28 -1.75
N LYS A 2 -4.45 17.88 -1.69
CA LYS A 2 -4.94 16.55 -2.14
C LYS A 2 -4.46 16.14 -3.54
N ASN A 3 -4.60 17.00 -4.54
CA ASN A 3 -4.11 16.74 -5.90
C ASN A 3 -2.57 16.56 -5.98
N ALA A 4 -1.81 17.30 -5.18
CA ALA A 4 -0.36 17.18 -5.14
C ALA A 4 0.09 15.85 -4.49
N LEU A 5 -0.60 15.42 -3.43
CA LEU A 5 -0.36 14.12 -2.79
C LEU A 5 -0.72 12.96 -3.72
N LYS A 6 -1.85 13.04 -4.43
CA LYS A 6 -2.21 12.07 -5.48
C LYS A 6 -1.12 11.97 -6.55
N MET A 7 -0.63 13.11 -7.04
CA MET A 7 0.43 13.14 -8.05
C MET A 7 1.74 12.53 -7.53
N ALA A 8 2.13 12.86 -6.28
CA ALA A 8 3.30 12.24 -5.65
C ALA A 8 3.14 10.71 -5.54
N ALA A 9 1.97 10.21 -5.13
CA ALA A 9 1.68 8.78 -5.07
C ALA A 9 1.72 8.12 -6.45
N GLN A 10 1.24 8.79 -7.50
CA GLN A 10 1.34 8.32 -8.88
C GLN A 10 2.79 8.25 -9.38
N PHE A 11 3.65 9.21 -9.02
CA PHE A 11 5.08 9.12 -9.33
C PHE A 11 5.76 7.98 -8.58
N MET A 12 5.46 7.79 -7.30
CA MET A 12 5.96 6.64 -6.54
C MET A 12 5.51 5.31 -7.15
N ALA A 13 4.25 5.21 -7.61
CA ALA A 13 3.74 4.04 -8.31
C ALA A 13 4.52 3.77 -9.61
N LEU A 14 4.79 4.81 -10.40
CA LEU A 14 5.60 4.70 -11.62
C LEU A 14 7.02 4.24 -11.30
N SER A 15 7.67 4.82 -10.30
CA SER A 15 9.01 4.41 -9.85
C SER A 15 9.05 2.96 -9.39
N ALA A 16 8.05 2.51 -8.62
CA ALA A 16 7.95 1.12 -8.21
C ALA A 16 7.81 0.18 -9.41
N ARG A 17 6.97 0.53 -10.39
CA ARG A 17 6.78 -0.23 -11.63
C ARG A 17 8.06 -0.35 -12.44
N THR A 18 8.85 0.72 -12.56
CA THR A 18 10.06 0.74 -13.41
C THR A 18 11.34 0.30 -12.72
N ALA A 19 11.34 0.10 -11.38
CA ALA A 19 12.51 -0.40 -10.65
C ALA A 19 13.04 -1.73 -11.25
N PRO A 20 14.34 -2.07 -11.14
CA PRO A 20 14.84 -3.35 -11.63
C PRO A 20 14.22 -4.52 -10.85
N LYS A 21 13.84 -5.60 -11.56
CA LYS A 21 13.33 -6.85 -10.96
C LYS A 21 14.11 -8.04 -11.50
N THR A 22 14.16 -9.13 -10.71
CA THR A 22 14.86 -10.36 -11.08
C THR A 22 14.39 -10.86 -12.45
N VAL A 23 15.34 -11.03 -13.38
CA VAL A 23 15.11 -11.41 -14.79
C VAL A 23 14.04 -10.57 -15.52
N GLY A 24 13.80 -9.34 -15.08
CA GLY A 24 12.76 -8.46 -15.64
C GLY A 24 11.32 -8.89 -15.37
N LYS A 25 11.11 -9.95 -14.58
CA LYS A 25 9.77 -10.43 -14.23
C LYS A 25 9.16 -9.52 -13.17
N ASP A 26 8.05 -8.89 -13.52
CA ASP A 26 7.34 -7.97 -12.66
C ASP A 26 6.05 -8.58 -12.12
N TYR A 27 6.03 -8.81 -10.82
CA TYR A 27 4.91 -9.40 -10.09
C TYR A 27 4.24 -8.42 -9.13
N ILE A 28 4.64 -7.14 -9.15
CA ILE A 28 4.07 -6.18 -8.22
C ILE A 28 2.70 -5.73 -8.70
N GLU A 29 1.77 -5.62 -7.75
CA GLU A 29 0.49 -4.96 -7.92
C GLU A 29 0.51 -3.65 -7.15
N ILE A 30 -0.05 -2.60 -7.75
CA ILE A 30 -0.02 -1.26 -7.17
C ILE A 30 -1.43 -0.69 -7.13
N LYS A 31 -1.83 -0.17 -5.97
CA LYS A 31 -3.07 0.60 -5.81
C LYS A 31 -2.76 1.91 -5.09
N VAL A 32 -3.15 3.03 -5.69
CA VAL A 32 -3.20 4.32 -5.01
C VAL A 32 -4.60 4.52 -4.44
N ILE A 33 -4.69 4.88 -3.17
CA ILE A 33 -5.93 5.24 -2.48
C ILE A 33 -5.81 6.71 -2.07
N ASP A 34 -6.63 7.58 -2.66
CA ASP A 34 -6.70 9.02 -2.36
C ASP A 34 -8.13 9.47 -2.01
N ASP A 35 -9.07 8.52 -1.95
CA ASP A 35 -10.42 8.73 -1.47
C ASP A 35 -10.46 8.65 0.06
N GLU A 36 -11.07 9.65 0.70
CA GLU A 36 -11.09 9.77 2.16
C GLU A 36 -11.91 8.66 2.81
N SER A 37 -13.00 8.21 2.18
CA SER A 37 -13.84 7.15 2.72
C SER A 37 -13.14 5.79 2.67
N GLU A 38 -12.39 5.52 1.60
CA GLU A 38 -11.60 4.30 1.47
C GLU A 38 -10.39 4.30 2.42
N LEU A 39 -9.77 5.46 2.68
CA LEU A 39 -8.70 5.60 3.68
C LEU A 39 -9.21 5.38 5.11
N ALA A 40 -10.34 5.98 5.45
CA ALA A 40 -10.99 5.77 6.75
C ALA A 40 -11.34 4.28 6.94
N LYS A 41 -11.98 3.67 5.94
CA LYS A 41 -12.33 2.25 5.96
C LYS A 41 -11.10 1.35 6.10
N LEU A 42 -10.01 1.63 5.41
CA LEU A 42 -8.77 0.87 5.55
C LEU A 42 -8.23 0.97 6.99
N GLY A 43 -8.21 2.17 7.57
CA GLY A 43 -7.78 2.39 8.95
C GLY A 43 -8.64 1.64 9.98
N GLU A 44 -9.96 1.66 9.81
CA GLU A 44 -10.90 0.91 10.66
C GLU A 44 -10.67 -0.60 10.56
N GLN A 45 -10.48 -1.13 9.34
CA GLN A 45 -10.19 -2.55 9.14
C GLN A 45 -8.84 -2.96 9.74
N MET A 46 -7.84 -2.08 9.72
CA MET A 46 -6.56 -2.31 10.41
C MET A 46 -6.77 -2.41 11.92
N ALA A 47 -7.49 -1.46 12.54
CA ALA A 47 -7.77 -1.49 13.97
C ALA A 47 -8.55 -2.76 14.38
N ALA A 48 -9.60 -3.10 13.63
CA ALA A 48 -10.41 -4.30 13.85
C ALA A 48 -9.57 -5.59 13.71
N TYR A 49 -8.64 -5.65 12.76
CA TYR A 49 -7.70 -6.75 12.63
C TYR A 49 -6.80 -6.88 13.87
N GLY A 50 -6.30 -5.75 14.38
CA GLY A 50 -5.49 -5.67 15.58
C GLY A 50 -6.20 -6.25 16.80
N GLU A 51 -7.41 -5.78 17.06
CA GLU A 51 -8.26 -6.25 18.16
C GLU A 51 -8.55 -7.75 18.03
N LYS A 52 -9.03 -8.19 16.86
CA LYS A 52 -9.41 -9.60 16.61
C LYS A 52 -8.25 -10.58 16.81
N HIS A 53 -7.01 -10.17 16.54
CA HIS A 53 -5.83 -11.06 16.59
C HIS A 53 -4.89 -10.75 17.75
N GLY A 54 -5.26 -9.85 18.67
CA GLY A 54 -4.39 -9.42 19.78
C GLY A 54 -3.08 -8.79 19.32
N LYS A 55 -3.06 -8.14 18.15
CA LYS A 55 -1.88 -7.48 17.58
C LYS A 55 -1.88 -6.00 17.99
N ARG A 56 -0.81 -5.60 18.67
CA ARG A 56 -0.61 -4.22 19.13
C ARG A 56 -0.30 -3.29 17.95
N ASN A 57 -0.59 -2.00 18.11
CA ASN A 57 -0.27 -0.88 17.22
C ASN A 57 -1.06 -0.79 15.91
N TYR A 58 -1.88 -1.79 15.58
CA TYR A 58 -2.74 -1.75 14.39
C TYR A 58 -3.81 -0.65 14.46
N ASP A 59 -4.26 -0.32 15.67
CA ASP A 59 -5.13 0.80 15.99
C ASP A 59 -4.45 2.15 15.71
N ARG A 60 -3.22 2.33 16.20
CA ARG A 60 -2.41 3.53 15.95
C ARG A 60 -2.12 3.70 14.46
N ASP A 61 -1.66 2.62 13.80
CA ASP A 61 -1.28 2.66 12.39
C ASP A 61 -2.50 2.85 11.49
N GLY A 62 -3.63 2.24 11.84
CA GLY A 62 -4.91 2.47 11.19
C GLY A 62 -5.36 3.93 11.29
N SER A 63 -5.23 4.54 12.47
CA SER A 63 -5.53 5.98 12.65
C SER A 63 -4.60 6.86 11.81
N ALA A 64 -3.32 6.49 11.67
CA ALA A 64 -2.40 7.24 10.81
C ALA A 64 -2.80 7.14 9.33
N ILE A 65 -3.19 5.95 8.86
CA ILE A 65 -3.69 5.73 7.49
C ILE A 65 -4.95 6.54 7.22
N ALA A 66 -5.91 6.55 8.14
CA ALA A 66 -7.16 7.31 8.01
C ALA A 66 -6.93 8.83 7.90
N GLY A 67 -5.84 9.34 8.50
CA GLY A 67 -5.44 10.75 8.41
C GLY A 67 -4.56 11.11 7.22
N CYS A 68 -4.19 10.14 6.37
CA CYS A 68 -3.33 10.39 5.20
C CYS A 68 -4.11 11.07 4.07
N GLY A 69 -3.42 11.84 3.21
CA GLY A 69 -4.04 12.41 2.00
C GLY A 69 -3.97 11.50 0.77
N ALA A 70 -3.08 10.51 0.79
CA ALA A 70 -3.01 9.42 -0.18
C ALA A 70 -2.17 8.27 0.42
N VAL A 71 -2.47 7.03 0.02
CA VAL A 71 -1.71 5.83 0.37
C VAL A 71 -1.36 5.07 -0.90
N LEU A 72 -0.11 4.65 -1.03
CA LEU A 72 0.36 3.73 -2.06
C LEU A 72 0.45 2.31 -1.45
N LEU A 73 -0.39 1.40 -1.92
CA LEU A 73 -0.27 -0.02 -1.61
C LEU A 73 0.56 -0.71 -2.69
N VAL A 74 1.59 -1.43 -2.27
CA VAL A 74 2.41 -2.29 -3.12
C VAL A 74 2.28 -3.72 -2.63
N ALA A 75 1.83 -4.60 -3.50
CA ALA A 75 1.67 -6.02 -3.23
C ALA A 75 2.47 -6.84 -4.23
N ILE A 76 2.65 -8.13 -3.94
CA ILE A 76 3.19 -9.11 -4.87
C ILE A 76 2.07 -10.11 -5.16
N LYS A 77 1.84 -10.42 -6.43
CA LYS A 77 0.80 -11.36 -6.85
C LYS A 77 1.39 -12.41 -7.79
N ASP A 78 1.08 -13.68 -7.50
CA ASP A 78 1.46 -14.84 -8.32
C ASP A 78 2.96 -14.88 -8.67
N ALA A 79 3.81 -14.41 -7.75
CA ALA A 79 5.24 -14.38 -7.96
C ALA A 79 5.83 -15.79 -7.92
N GLU A 80 6.62 -16.09 -8.95
CA GLU A 80 7.38 -17.32 -9.03
C GLU A 80 8.83 -17.06 -8.62
N THR A 81 9.46 -18.06 -8.01
CA THR A 81 10.91 -18.05 -7.83
C THR A 81 11.58 -18.00 -9.20
N SER A 82 12.65 -17.22 -9.32
CA SER A 82 13.41 -17.13 -10.57
C SER A 82 14.23 -18.38 -10.89
N GLY A 83 14.27 -19.37 -9.98
CA GLY A 83 15.11 -20.57 -10.12
C GLY A 83 16.60 -20.24 -10.13
N LEU A 84 16.97 -19.07 -9.63
CA LEU A 84 18.36 -18.62 -9.49
C LEU A 84 18.81 -18.91 -8.06
N ASN A 85 19.98 -19.53 -7.93
CA ASN A 85 20.62 -20.08 -6.71
C ASN A 85 20.15 -21.47 -6.32
#